data_AF-A0A0F8W785-F1
#
_entry.id   AF-A0A0F8W785-F1
#
_cell.length_a   1.000
_cell.length_b   1.000
_cell.length_c   1.000
_cell.angle_alpha   90.00
_cell.angle_beta   90.00
_cell.angle_gamma   90.00
#
_symmetry.space_group_name_H-M   'P 1'
#
loop_
_entity.id
_entity.type
_entity.pdbx_description
1 polymer ?
#
loop_
_entity_poly.entity_id
_entity_poly.type
_entity_poly.pdbx_seq_one_letter_code
_entity_poly.pdbx_strand_id
1 'polypeptide(L)'
;VAQKMRDRGKYVASGTRIRYIFTKTEKHNDPQYIKADDPDHYLQNQDTMQIDYLYYFEKQLVNPLDEVLKVKFNIENVLKNLLRLIKKGIIQNATQYFHPKFKIEN
;
A
#
# COMPACT_ATOMS: atom_id res chain seq x y z
N VAL A 1 6.89 14.11 -3.28
CA VAL A 1 5.77 14.58 -2.42
C VAL A 1 5.91 16.05 -2.07
N ALA A 2 6.99 16.50 -1.43
CA ALA A 2 7.22 17.93 -1.12
C ALA A 2 6.95 18.87 -2.30
N GLN A 3 7.50 18.52 -3.47
CA GLN A 3 7.30 19.29 -4.69
C GLN A 3 5.81 19.31 -5.10
N LYS A 4 5.15 18.14 -5.18
CA LYS A 4 3.70 18.05 -5.44
C LYS A 4 2.86 18.91 -4.49
N MET A 5 3.23 18.97 -3.20
CA MET A 5 2.55 19.83 -2.23
C MET A 5 2.71 21.32 -2.58
N ARG A 6 3.92 21.75 -2.94
CA ARG A 6 4.20 23.14 -3.38
C ARG A 6 3.48 23.49 -4.66
N ASP A 7 3.47 22.59 -5.64
CA ASP A 7 2.76 22.76 -6.91
C ASP A 7 1.24 22.94 -6.70
N ARG A 8 0.71 22.38 -5.60
CA ARG A 8 -0.68 22.54 -5.15
C ARG A 8 -0.89 23.72 -4.20
N GLY A 9 0.09 24.61 -4.05
CA GLY A 9 0.00 25.83 -3.23
C GLY A 9 0.26 25.65 -1.73
N LYS A 10 0.69 24.46 -1.27
CA LYS A 10 1.05 24.26 0.15
C LYS A 10 2.50 24.72 0.40
N TYR A 11 2.69 25.48 1.48
CA TYR A 11 4.04 25.80 1.97
C TYR A 11 4.67 24.57 2.65
N VAL A 12 5.93 24.27 2.28
CA VAL A 12 6.71 23.17 2.88
C VAL A 12 8.10 23.67 3.21
N ALA A 13 8.33 23.94 4.50
CA ALA A 13 9.61 24.42 5.01
C ALA A 13 10.72 23.37 4.89
N SER A 14 11.96 23.82 4.71
CA SER A 14 13.13 22.94 4.74
C SER A 14 13.26 22.25 6.11
N GLY A 15 13.72 21.00 6.12
CA GLY A 15 13.82 20.18 7.34
C GLY A 15 12.51 19.57 7.83
N THR A 16 11.38 19.87 7.19
CA THR A 16 10.08 19.29 7.56
C THR A 16 10.04 17.79 7.26
N ARG A 17 9.59 16.99 8.22
CA ARG A 17 9.23 15.58 7.98
C ARG A 17 7.90 15.52 7.26
N ILE A 18 7.90 14.93 6.07
CA ILE A 18 6.72 14.85 5.21
C ILE A 18 6.14 13.44 5.32
N ARG A 19 4.87 13.37 5.72
CA ARG A 19 4.08 12.15 5.64
C ARG A 19 3.71 11.88 4.19
N TYR A 20 3.71 10.62 3.79
CA TYR A 20 3.33 10.22 2.45
C TYR A 20 2.64 8.86 2.45
N ILE A 21 1.90 8.61 1.39
CA ILE A 21 1.29 7.33 1.06
C ILE A 21 1.63 6.91 -0.36
N PHE A 22 1.46 5.64 -0.70
CA PHE A 22 1.56 5.15 -2.07
C PHE A 22 0.18 4.91 -2.66
N THR A 23 -0.08 5.57 -3.77
CA THR A 23 -1.32 5.42 -4.54
C THR A 23 -1.04 4.66 -5.83
N LYS A 24 -2.07 4.01 -6.37
CA LYS A 24 -1.99 3.37 -7.68
C LYS A 24 -1.74 4.43 -8.75
N THR A 25 -1.00 4.03 -9.77
CA THR A 25 -0.81 4.77 -11.02
C THR A 25 -1.25 3.88 -12.17
N GLU A 26 -1.27 4.41 -13.39
CA GLU A 26 -1.65 3.65 -14.58
C GLU A 26 -0.75 2.43 -14.81
N LYS A 27 0.55 2.55 -14.51
CA LYS A 27 1.51 1.46 -14.69
C LYS A 27 1.97 0.91 -13.34
N HIS A 28 1.79 -0.39 -13.15
CA HIS A 28 2.21 -1.08 -11.92
C HIS A 28 3.71 -0.96 -11.62
N ASN A 29 4.54 -0.77 -12.65
CA ASN A 29 5.99 -0.64 -12.58
C ASN A 29 6.50 0.82 -12.55
N ASP A 30 5.59 1.80 -12.41
CA ASP A 30 6.02 3.19 -12.27
C ASP A 30 6.97 3.36 -11.07
N PRO A 31 8.00 4.20 -11.21
CA PRO A 31 8.90 4.53 -10.12
C PRO A 31 8.14 4.95 -8.86
N GLN A 32 8.61 4.46 -7.72
CA GLN A 32 7.91 4.63 -6.45
C GLN A 32 7.70 6.09 -6.04
N TYR A 33 8.60 6.99 -6.43
CA TYR A 33 8.46 8.43 -6.17
C TYR A 33 7.26 9.07 -6.91
N ILE A 34 6.85 8.50 -8.05
CA ILE A 34 5.65 8.92 -8.80
C ILE A 34 4.40 8.50 -8.04
N LYS A 35 4.40 7.26 -7.51
CA LYS A 35 3.32 6.69 -6.70
C LYS A 35 3.15 7.37 -5.33
N ALA A 36 4.18 8.06 -4.84
CA ALA A 36 4.14 8.73 -3.56
C ALA A 36 3.27 10.00 -3.61
N ASP A 37 2.32 10.13 -2.68
CA ASP A 37 1.45 11.30 -2.58
C ASP A 37 1.23 11.76 -1.12
N ASP A 38 0.72 12.98 -0.98
CA ASP A 38 0.32 13.62 0.27
C ASP A 38 -1.01 12.99 0.77
N PRO A 39 -1.08 12.52 2.03
CA PRO A 39 -2.31 11.96 2.59
C PRO A 39 -3.52 12.89 2.50
N ASP A 40 -3.33 14.20 2.70
CA ASP A 40 -4.44 15.15 2.64
C ASP A 40 -5.00 15.27 1.22
N HIS A 41 -4.12 15.25 0.21
CA HIS A 41 -4.53 15.27 -1.18
C HIS A 41 -5.34 14.02 -1.54
N TYR A 42 -4.93 12.85 -1.05
CA TYR A 42 -5.70 11.63 -1.22
C TYR A 42 -7.08 11.71 -0.56
N LEU A 43 -7.17 12.20 0.68
CA LEU A 43 -8.45 12.35 1.39
C LEU A 43 -9.44 13.27 0.65
N GLN A 44 -8.94 14.27 -0.06
CA GLN A 44 -9.76 15.18 -0.88
C GLN A 44 -10.17 14.58 -2.23
N ASN A 45 -9.54 13.49 -2.68
CA ASN A 45 -9.71 12.91 -4.01
C ASN A 45 -9.92 11.39 -3.97
N GLN A 46 -10.50 10.86 -2.90
CA GLN A 46 -10.65 9.40 -2.71
C GLN A 46 -11.53 8.74 -3.78
N ASP A 47 -12.38 9.52 -4.45
CA ASP A 47 -13.24 9.04 -5.54
C ASP A 47 -12.45 8.67 -6.80
N THR A 48 -11.28 9.30 -7.00
CA THR A 48 -10.45 9.11 -8.21
C THR A 48 -9.09 8.50 -7.90
N MET A 49 -8.66 8.52 -6.64
CA MET A 49 -7.39 7.96 -6.19
C MET A 49 -7.59 6.69 -5.37
N GLN A 50 -6.73 5.70 -5.59
CA GLN A 50 -6.72 4.45 -4.83
C GLN A 50 -5.37 4.21 -4.19
N ILE A 51 -5.35 3.66 -2.98
CA ILE A 51 -4.12 3.18 -2.33
C ILE A 51 -3.54 1.98 -3.10
N ASP A 52 -2.22 1.95 -3.26
CA ASP A 52 -1.50 0.78 -3.80
C ASP A 52 -1.34 -0.28 -2.71
N TYR A 53 -2.45 -0.93 -2.34
CA TYR A 53 -2.45 -1.97 -1.28
C TYR A 53 -1.45 -3.10 -1.55
N LEU A 54 -1.23 -3.45 -2.82
CA LEU A 54 -0.29 -4.50 -3.18
C LEU A 54 1.15 -4.09 -2.84
N TYR A 55 1.50 -2.82 -3.06
CA TYR A 55 2.79 -2.28 -2.63
C TYR A 55 2.97 -2.44 -1.10
N TYR A 56 1.98 -2.02 -0.31
CA TYR A 56 2.05 -2.12 1.16
C TYR A 56 2.14 -3.58 1.62
N PHE A 57 1.33 -4.46 1.03
CA PHE A 57 1.38 -5.88 1.33
C PHE A 57 2.76 -6.47 1.06
N GLU A 58 3.29 -6.27 -0.14
CA GLU A 58 4.59 -6.80 -0.54
C GLU A 58 5.75 -6.23 0.26
N LYS A 59 5.81 -4.90 0.41
CA LYS A 59 7.01 -4.22 0.93
C LYS A 59 7.02 -4.05 2.43
N GLN A 60 5.85 -4.05 3.08
CA GLN A 60 5.76 -3.77 4.52
C GLN A 60 5.25 -4.96 5.32
N LEU A 61 4.37 -5.80 4.77
CA LEU A 61 3.68 -6.84 5.56
C LEU A 61 4.24 -8.25 5.35
N VAL A 62 4.58 -8.63 4.10
CA VAL A 62 4.95 -10.01 3.76
C VAL A 62 6.08 -10.56 4.64
N ASN A 63 7.19 -9.84 4.76
CA ASN A 63 8.35 -10.31 5.53
C ASN A 63 8.08 -10.42 7.04
N PRO A 64 7.65 -9.35 7.75
CA PRO A 64 7.48 -9.44 9.20
C PRO A 64 6.42 -10.46 9.59
N LEU A 65 5.36 -10.63 8.80
CA LEU A 65 4.33 -11.63 9.09
C LEU A 65 4.82 -13.05 8.80
N ASP A 66 5.54 -13.30 7.70
CA ASP A 66 6.15 -14.62 7.47
C ASP A 66 7.18 -14.98 8.56
N GLU A 67 7.90 -14.00 9.11
CA GLU A 67 8.82 -14.21 10.24
C GLU A 67 8.07 -14.61 11.51
N VAL A 68 6.97 -13.93 11.85
CA VAL A 68 6.12 -14.30 12.98
C VAL A 68 5.57 -15.71 12.81
N LEU A 69 5.10 -16.06 11.61
CA LEU A 69 4.57 -17.39 11.30
C LEU A 69 5.64 -18.48 11.44
N LYS A 70 6.85 -18.20 10.96
CA LYS A 70 7.99 -19.10 11.11
C LYS A 70 8.33 -19.32 12.59
N VAL A 71 8.46 -18.26 13.37
CA VAL A 71 8.84 -18.37 14.79
C VAL A 71 7.78 -19.08 15.62
N LYS A 72 6.50 -18.74 15.41
CA LYS A 72 5.41 -19.25 16.25
C LYS A 72 4.92 -20.64 15.85
N PHE A 73 4.93 -20.94 14.56
CA PHE A 73 4.27 -22.13 14.01
C PHE A 73 5.19 -23.00 13.15
N ASN A 74 6.45 -22.59 12.93
CA ASN A 74 7.39 -23.27 12.04
C ASN A 74 6.86 -23.40 10.59
N ILE A 75 6.03 -22.44 10.15
CA ILE A 75 5.50 -22.37 8.79
C ILE A 75 6.21 -21.24 8.05
N GLU A 76 6.77 -21.53 6.88
CA GLU A 76 7.55 -20.57 6.11
C GLU A 76 6.84 -20.14 4.81
N ASN A 77 7.15 -18.91 4.38
CA ASN A 77 6.82 -18.38 3.05
C ASN A 77 5.32 -18.35 2.71
N VAL A 78 4.43 -18.25 3.70
CA VAL A 78 2.97 -18.24 3.47
C VAL A 78 2.59 -17.03 2.62
N LEU A 79 2.92 -15.84 3.08
CA LEU A 79 2.55 -14.60 2.40
C LEU A 79 3.40 -14.35 1.17
N LYS A 80 4.68 -14.76 1.16
CA LYS A 80 5.49 -14.76 -0.06
C LYS A 80 4.87 -15.61 -1.16
N ASN A 81 4.37 -16.81 -0.83
CA ASN A 81 3.69 -17.67 -1.79
C ASN A 81 2.34 -17.09 -2.23
N LEU A 82 1.57 -16.49 -1.32
CA LEU A 82 0.34 -15.78 -1.66
C LEU A 82 0.61 -14.63 -2.64
N LEU A 83 1.59 -13.77 -2.35
CA LEU A 83 2.04 -12.70 -3.24
C LEU A 83 2.47 -13.25 -4.62
N ARG A 84 3.21 -14.37 -4.60
CA ARG A 84 3.40 -15.37 -5.68
C ARG A 84 2.24 -15.42 -6.67
N LEU A 85 1.13 -15.93 -6.14
CA LEU A 85 -0.07 -16.27 -6.89
C LEU A 85 -0.85 -15.03 -7.33
N ILE A 86 -0.89 -13.99 -6.49
CA ILE A 86 -1.51 -12.70 -6.83
C ILE A 86 -0.81 -12.08 -8.04
N LYS A 87 0.52 -11.97 -8.02
CA LYS A 87 1.29 -11.38 -9.13
C LYS A 87 1.18 -12.17 -10.44
N LYS A 88 0.93 -13.48 -10.36
CA LYS A 88 0.67 -14.33 -11.53
C LYS A 88 -0.76 -14.25 -12.05
N GLY A 89 -1.64 -13.49 -11.40
CA GLY A 89 -3.06 -13.40 -11.77
C GLY A 89 -3.85 -14.70 -11.52
N ILE A 90 -3.28 -15.64 -10.75
CA ILE A 90 -3.97 -16.89 -10.38
C ILE A 90 -5.08 -16.58 -9.37
N ILE A 91 -4.83 -15.65 -8.45
CA ILE A 91 -5.83 -15.12 -7.53
C ILE A 91 -6.32 -13.78 -8.07
N GLN A 92 -7.48 -13.78 -8.73
CA GLN A 92 -7.99 -12.60 -9.43
C GLN A 92 -8.73 -11.60 -8.52
N ASN A 93 -9.08 -11.98 -7.28
CA ASN A 93 -9.84 -11.16 -6.34
C ASN A 93 -9.14 -10.93 -4.99
N ALA A 94 -7.80 -10.84 -4.98
CA ALA A 94 -7.08 -10.66 -3.72
C ALA A 94 -7.44 -9.36 -2.98
N THR A 95 -7.86 -8.33 -3.72
CA THR A 95 -8.32 -7.03 -3.21
C THR A 95 -9.48 -7.11 -2.22
N GLN A 96 -10.33 -8.16 -2.30
CA GLN A 96 -11.42 -8.37 -1.35
C GLN A 96 -10.91 -8.63 0.07
N TYR A 97 -9.74 -9.26 0.21
CA TYR A 97 -9.13 -9.55 1.52
C TYR A 97 -8.50 -8.31 2.17
N PHE A 98 -8.27 -7.25 1.39
CA PHE A 98 -7.74 -5.97 1.87
C PHE A 98 -8.83 -4.94 2.20
N HIS A 99 -10.10 -5.26 1.96
CA HIS A 99 -11.26 -4.47 2.39
C HIS A 99 -12.23 -5.33 3.22
N PRO A 100 -11.78 -5.88 4.37
CA PRO A 100 -12.64 -6.73 5.17
C PRO A 100 -13.84 -5.94 5.69
N LYS A 101 -15.05 -6.33 5.26
CA LYS A 101 -16.30 -5.87 5.88
C LYS A 101 -16.57 -6.76 7.09
N PHE A 102 -16.19 -6.31 8.27
CA PHE A 102 -16.56 -7.00 9.51
C PHE A 102 -18.02 -6.71 9.82
N LYS A 103 -18.86 -7.75 9.84
CA LYS A 103 -20.14 -7.69 10.52
C LYS A 103 -19.85 -7.91 12.00
N ILE A 104 -20.13 -6.91 12.83
CA ILE A 104 -20.17 -7.09 14.28
C ILE A 104 -21.55 -7.67 14.57
N GLU A 105 -21.60 -8.94 14.93
CA GLU A 105 -22.81 -9.53 15.52
C GLU A 105 -22.88 -9.04 16.98
N ASN A 106 -24.00 -8.40 17.33
CA ASN A 106 -24.32 -7.95 18.68
C ASN A 106 -24.85 -9.11 19.52
#